data_AF-A0A1Y3NR43-F1
#
_entry.id   AF-A0A1Y3NR43-F1
#
_cell.length_a   1.000
_cell.length_b   1.000
_cell.length_c   1.000
_cell.angle_alpha   90.00
_cell.angle_beta   90.00
_cell.angle_gamma   90.00
#
_symmetry.space_group_name_H-M   'P 1'
#
loop_
_entity.id
_entity.type
_entity.pdbx_description
1 polymer ?
#
loop_
_entity_poly.entity_id
_entity_poly.type
_entity_poly.pdbx_seq_one_letter_code
_entity_poly.pdbx_strand_id
1 'polypeptide(L)'
;MLGYAALDFMIALITFDKEKIASSLKTLESIEHKASKQIDRINYDEKKAGNGGFMSKFHKKKEKKIINAKLRATVIKAECNLLSAALLLFQENVVSFVKAAFNLRKVWNGYYSCWNEIKDNLEESRKVMDKHTFNGILFGIGSSKLLLSVLPPKVLSIISIFGFVGDREQGMNLLNQCTDERNLYSPMALSAQLFYYSIFNSLAPATVSHECEIGEQLIKKCSDMYPNSAIQLYIKGRFVRLIHDLEASTEAFTLGNDAQNYYVELNHLFQYELILNCVFKQEWDRGVELLDNLIESKYYSEIFFSYLAGVVSCMKNDIEKAKEYFNKSEELYKKNQGKMIDIEQYCQGVIQRIKEDNYTDVGIAVLEFMYLWDGIPCMDKKTLEMALELKKDDDSEDKNKAVSKESVRSSSSSVNYSSKRAIEKEYIYRLIKGSIYRELECYDESIKILESIIESKHLFPKKSFILPFSNFELGLLYTNTKDFAKAQKYFSKTKSHKGFFMEFR
;
A
#
# COMPACT_ATOMS: atom_id res chain seq x y z
N MET A 1 5.98 -12.76 -24.79
CA MET A 1 7.22 -12.24 -24.16
C MET A 1 6.91 -11.23 -23.08
N LEU A 2 6.22 -10.12 -23.35
CA LEU A 2 5.95 -9.12 -22.31
C LEU A 2 5.07 -9.63 -21.16
N GLY A 3 4.01 -10.40 -21.44
CA GLY A 3 3.18 -11.00 -20.39
C GLY A 3 3.97 -11.91 -19.42
N TYR A 4 4.93 -12.67 -19.94
CA TYR A 4 5.85 -13.47 -19.12
C TYR A 4 6.75 -12.57 -18.25
N ALA A 5 7.33 -11.51 -18.84
CA ALA A 5 8.16 -10.57 -18.08
C ALA A 5 7.36 -9.78 -17.02
N ALA A 6 6.07 -9.53 -17.25
CA ALA A 6 5.19 -8.93 -16.26
C ALA A 6 4.93 -9.87 -15.06
N LEU A 7 4.82 -11.18 -15.31
CA LEU A 7 4.74 -12.19 -14.24
C LEU A 7 6.05 -12.26 -13.45
N ASP A 8 7.20 -12.36 -14.13
CA ASP A 8 8.52 -12.33 -13.49
C ASP A 8 8.72 -11.06 -12.65
N PHE A 9 8.26 -9.91 -13.16
CA PHE A 9 8.22 -8.64 -12.43
C PHE A 9 7.39 -8.74 -11.14
N MET A 10 6.17 -9.27 -11.20
CA MET A 10 5.32 -9.38 -10.02
C MET A 10 5.92 -10.31 -8.97
N ILE A 11 6.51 -11.44 -9.37
CA ILE A 11 7.18 -12.34 -8.43
C ILE A 11 8.36 -11.63 -7.77
N ALA A 12 9.21 -10.97 -8.56
CA ALA A 12 10.34 -10.21 -8.03
C ALA A 12 9.91 -9.12 -7.04
N LEU A 13 8.76 -8.48 -7.31
CA LEU A 13 8.19 -7.46 -6.44
C LEU A 13 7.64 -8.03 -5.13
N ILE A 14 6.93 -9.16 -5.18
CA ILE A 14 6.30 -9.78 -4.00
C ILE A 14 7.36 -10.39 -3.06
N THR A 15 8.44 -10.94 -3.60
CA THR A 15 9.45 -11.64 -2.78
C THR A 15 10.59 -10.76 -2.30
N PHE A 16 10.80 -9.58 -2.89
CA PHE A 16 11.97 -8.73 -2.65
C PHE A 16 13.32 -9.45 -2.82
N ASP A 17 13.33 -10.52 -3.61
CA ASP A 17 14.50 -11.38 -3.80
C ASP A 17 15.44 -10.72 -4.83
N LYS A 18 16.69 -10.47 -4.43
CA LYS A 18 17.67 -9.75 -5.26
C LYS A 18 17.99 -10.50 -6.57
N GLU A 19 18.01 -11.82 -6.55
CA GLU A 19 18.28 -12.63 -7.75
C GLU A 19 17.08 -12.61 -8.69
N LYS A 20 15.85 -12.74 -8.14
CA LYS A 20 14.62 -12.63 -8.95
C LYS A 20 14.47 -11.23 -9.55
N ILE A 21 14.78 -10.17 -8.80
CA ILE A 21 14.81 -8.79 -9.29
C ILE A 21 15.83 -8.65 -10.44
N ALA A 22 17.05 -9.15 -10.27
CA ALA A 22 18.09 -9.07 -11.30
C ALA A 22 17.70 -9.85 -12.58
N SER A 23 17.13 -11.04 -12.42
CA SER A 23 16.63 -11.86 -13.53
C SER A 23 15.50 -11.15 -14.29
N SER A 24 14.51 -10.60 -13.57
CA SER A 24 13.40 -9.85 -14.16
C SER A 24 13.89 -8.62 -14.94
N LEU A 25 14.83 -7.84 -14.38
CA LEU A 25 15.44 -6.70 -15.08
C LEU A 25 16.12 -7.12 -16.39
N LYS A 26 16.87 -8.23 -16.40
CA LYS A 26 17.53 -8.75 -17.60
C LYS A 26 16.52 -9.18 -18.67
N THR A 27 15.42 -9.82 -18.27
CA THR A 27 14.33 -10.20 -19.18
C THR A 27 13.69 -8.95 -19.80
N LEU A 28 13.40 -7.93 -19.00
CA LEU A 28 12.81 -6.67 -19.45
C LEU A 28 13.74 -5.92 -20.43
N GLU A 29 15.04 -5.84 -20.13
CA GLU A 29 16.04 -5.23 -21.02
C GLU A 29 16.14 -5.95 -22.38
N SER A 30 16.06 -7.29 -22.38
CA SER A 30 16.07 -8.08 -23.62
C SER A 30 14.87 -7.77 -24.51
N ILE A 31 13.68 -7.63 -23.91
CA ILE A 31 12.44 -7.31 -24.64
C ILE A 31 12.46 -5.86 -25.13
N GLU A 32 12.90 -4.92 -24.29
CA GLU A 32 13.09 -3.51 -24.63
C GLU A 32 14.00 -3.36 -25.85
N HIS A 33 15.14 -4.08 -25.89
CA HIS A 33 16.08 -4.03 -27.00
C HIS A 33 15.46 -4.55 -28.31
N LYS A 34 14.67 -5.64 -28.25
CA LYS A 34 13.96 -6.17 -29.42
C LYS A 34 12.94 -5.17 -29.95
N ALA A 35 12.18 -4.52 -29.06
CA ALA A 35 11.21 -3.49 -29.41
C ALA A 35 11.90 -2.27 -30.04
N SER A 36 13.01 -1.79 -29.44
CA SER A 36 13.83 -0.71 -29.97
C SER A 36 14.34 -1.00 -31.39
N LYS A 37 14.91 -2.20 -31.63
CA LYS A 37 15.35 -2.62 -32.96
C LYS A 37 14.23 -2.64 -34.00
N GLN A 38 13.02 -3.02 -33.59
CA GLN A 38 11.86 -3.01 -34.49
C GLN A 38 11.46 -1.58 -34.86
N ILE A 39 11.45 -0.66 -33.90
CA ILE A 39 11.18 0.77 -34.14
C ILE A 39 12.21 1.36 -35.11
N ASP A 40 13.50 1.07 -34.89
CA ASP A 40 14.59 1.59 -35.74
C ASP A 40 14.49 1.09 -37.19
N ARG A 41 14.15 -0.19 -37.39
CA ARG A 41 13.91 -0.76 -38.72
C ARG A 41 12.75 -0.07 -39.43
N ILE A 42 11.62 0.11 -38.75
CA ILE A 42 10.45 0.80 -39.32
C ILE A 42 10.79 2.25 -39.68
N ASN A 43 11.47 2.97 -38.79
CA ASN A 43 11.91 4.35 -39.04
C ASN A 43 12.84 4.44 -40.26
N TYR A 44 13.73 3.46 -40.45
CA TYR A 44 14.60 3.37 -41.63
C TYR A 44 13.79 3.15 -42.91
N ASP A 45 12.83 2.22 -42.89
CA ASP A 45 11.95 1.92 -44.03
C ASP A 45 11.08 3.13 -44.42
N GLU A 46 10.53 3.86 -43.44
CA GLU A 46 9.78 5.10 -43.66
C GLU A 46 10.63 6.19 -44.33
N LYS A 47 11.88 6.37 -43.88
CA LYS A 47 12.82 7.32 -44.49
C LYS A 47 13.17 6.92 -45.93
N LYS A 48 13.40 5.63 -46.17
CA LYS A 48 13.71 5.10 -47.51
C LYS A 48 12.53 5.30 -48.48
N ALA A 49 11.30 5.03 -48.02
CA ALA A 49 10.08 5.29 -48.79
C ALA A 49 9.83 6.78 -49.05
N GLY A 50 10.24 7.66 -48.11
CA GLY A 50 10.14 9.11 -48.24
C GLY A 50 11.16 9.76 -49.18
N ASN A 51 12.29 9.11 -49.46
CA ASN A 51 13.35 9.59 -50.36
C ASN A 51 13.10 9.29 -51.86
N GLY A 52 11.88 8.89 -52.23
CA GLY A 52 11.46 8.75 -53.61
C GLY A 52 11.28 10.10 -54.32
N GLY A 53 12.38 10.65 -54.84
CA GLY A 53 12.43 11.64 -55.92
C GLY A 53 11.89 13.05 -55.63
N PHE A 54 12.54 14.05 -56.24
CA PHE A 54 12.22 15.48 -56.19
C PHE A 54 10.78 15.86 -56.64
N MET A 55 9.98 14.89 -57.10
CA MET A 55 8.61 15.07 -57.63
C MET A 55 7.48 14.84 -56.62
N SER A 56 7.75 14.39 -55.38
CA SER A 56 6.69 14.14 -54.38
C SER A 56 6.24 15.38 -53.58
N LYS A 57 6.81 16.57 -53.84
CA LYS A 57 6.48 17.83 -53.16
C LYS A 57 5.20 18.50 -53.67
N PHE A 58 4.63 18.05 -54.78
CA PHE A 58 3.41 18.59 -55.36
C PHE A 58 2.35 17.49 -55.47
N HIS A 59 1.70 17.17 -54.36
CA HIS A 59 0.26 16.82 -54.24
C HIS A 59 -0.04 15.97 -53.00
N LYS A 60 -1.15 16.35 -52.35
CA LYS A 60 -1.90 15.73 -51.25
C LYS A 60 -1.32 15.92 -49.84
N LYS A 61 -2.16 16.51 -48.97
CA LYS A 61 -2.20 16.21 -47.53
C LYS A 61 -2.04 14.70 -47.40
N LYS A 62 -0.84 14.22 -47.06
CA LYS A 62 -0.63 12.80 -46.77
C LYS A 62 -1.47 12.51 -45.55
N GLU A 63 -2.56 11.76 -45.72
CA GLU A 63 -3.23 11.13 -44.58
C GLU A 63 -2.15 10.42 -43.76
N LYS A 64 -2.05 10.80 -42.48
CA LYS A 64 -1.03 10.28 -41.58
C LYS A 64 -1.35 8.81 -41.33
N LYS A 65 -0.73 7.92 -42.10
CA LYS A 65 -0.96 6.48 -41.99
C LYS A 65 -0.43 5.97 -40.66
N ILE A 66 -1.32 5.46 -39.81
CA ILE A 66 -0.95 4.82 -38.55
C ILE A 66 -0.20 3.52 -38.83
N ILE A 67 1.01 3.38 -38.27
CA ILE A 67 1.81 2.17 -38.39
C ILE A 67 1.67 1.36 -37.10
N ASN A 68 0.68 0.47 -37.06
CA ASN A 68 0.37 -0.36 -35.89
C ASN A 68 1.59 -1.08 -35.29
N ALA A 69 2.48 -1.63 -36.12
CA ALA A 69 3.68 -2.31 -35.63
C ALA A 69 4.64 -1.38 -34.87
N LYS A 70 4.74 -0.11 -35.27
CA LYS A 70 5.58 0.90 -34.63
C LYS A 70 5.00 1.33 -33.29
N LEU A 71 3.69 1.60 -33.27
CA LEU A 71 2.98 1.95 -32.03
C LEU A 71 3.04 0.82 -31.01
N ARG A 72 2.78 -0.42 -31.43
CA ARG A 72 2.88 -1.61 -30.56
C ARG A 72 4.28 -1.77 -29.98
N ALA A 73 5.32 -1.66 -30.81
CA ALA A 73 6.70 -1.74 -30.34
C ALA A 73 7.05 -0.60 -29.37
N THR A 74 6.52 0.61 -29.60
CA THR A 74 6.72 1.76 -28.72
C THR A 74 6.04 1.58 -27.37
N VAL A 75 4.81 1.04 -27.34
CA VAL A 75 4.10 0.69 -26.11
C VAL A 75 4.85 -0.39 -25.34
N ILE A 76 5.26 -1.49 -25.98
CA ILE A 76 6.04 -2.56 -25.34
C ILE A 76 7.34 -2.02 -24.75
N LYS A 77 8.05 -1.15 -25.49
CA LYS A 77 9.27 -0.49 -25.01
C LYS A 77 8.97 0.36 -23.77
N ALA A 78 7.91 1.17 -23.80
CA ALA A 78 7.51 1.97 -22.65
C ALA A 78 7.19 1.09 -21.44
N GLU A 79 6.45 0.00 -21.61
CA GLU A 79 6.09 -0.92 -20.54
C GLU A 79 7.30 -1.62 -19.92
N CYS A 80 8.25 -2.09 -20.74
CA CYS A 80 9.50 -2.64 -20.21
C CYS A 80 10.25 -1.61 -19.35
N ASN A 81 10.37 -0.36 -19.81
CA ASN A 81 11.03 0.69 -19.04
C ASN A 81 10.26 1.01 -17.75
N LEU A 82 8.93 0.93 -17.75
CA LEU A 82 8.09 1.17 -16.57
C LEU A 82 8.33 0.09 -15.50
N LEU A 83 8.25 -1.18 -15.90
CA LEU A 83 8.48 -2.31 -14.99
C LEU A 83 9.94 -2.29 -14.46
N SER A 84 10.91 -1.99 -15.32
CA SER A 84 12.30 -1.84 -14.88
C SER A 84 12.48 -0.67 -13.92
N ALA A 85 11.83 0.48 -14.16
CA ALA A 85 11.89 1.63 -13.25
C ALA A 85 11.32 1.27 -11.87
N ALA A 86 10.18 0.58 -11.83
CA ALA A 86 9.59 0.12 -10.58
C ALA A 86 10.57 -0.77 -9.79
N LEU A 87 11.14 -1.82 -10.40
CA LEU A 87 12.13 -2.68 -9.73
C LEU A 87 13.36 -1.91 -9.23
N LEU A 88 13.86 -0.95 -9.99
CA LEU A 88 15.00 -0.12 -9.61
C LEU A 88 14.70 0.79 -8.41
N LEU A 89 13.47 1.28 -8.28
CA LEU A 89 13.05 2.08 -7.11
C LEU A 89 13.05 1.23 -5.82
N PHE A 90 12.86 -0.09 -5.91
CA PHE A 90 12.92 -1.00 -4.75
C PHE A 90 14.35 -1.39 -4.33
N GLN A 91 15.38 -1.05 -5.10
CA GLN A 91 16.77 -1.42 -4.77
C GLN A 91 17.46 -0.47 -3.77
N GLU A 92 16.74 0.54 -3.25
CA GLU A 92 17.14 1.46 -2.17
C GLU A 92 18.57 2.04 -2.30
N ASN A 93 19.03 2.30 -3.52
CA ASN A 93 20.34 2.91 -3.76
C ASN A 93 20.27 4.02 -4.81
N VAL A 94 21.13 5.04 -4.63
CA VAL A 94 21.12 6.28 -5.43
C VAL A 94 21.29 6.01 -6.92
N VAL A 95 22.16 5.07 -7.29
CA VAL A 95 22.38 4.70 -8.70
C VAL A 95 21.10 4.14 -9.33
N SER A 96 20.37 3.31 -8.60
CA SER A 96 19.11 2.72 -9.07
C SER A 96 18.01 3.76 -9.17
N PHE A 97 17.94 4.73 -8.25
CA PHE A 97 17.02 5.86 -8.35
C PHE A 97 17.28 6.72 -9.61
N VAL A 98 18.55 7.00 -9.93
CA VAL A 98 18.89 7.74 -11.16
C VAL A 98 18.48 6.95 -12.41
N LYS A 99 18.79 5.64 -12.46
CA LYS A 99 18.37 4.78 -13.58
C LYS A 99 16.85 4.71 -13.71
N ALA A 100 16.12 4.62 -12.60
CA ALA A 100 14.67 4.62 -12.58
C ALA A 100 14.11 5.92 -13.18
N ALA A 101 14.65 7.09 -12.80
CA ALA A 101 14.24 8.37 -13.36
C ALA A 101 14.48 8.46 -14.87
N PHE A 102 15.62 7.97 -15.37
CA PHE A 102 15.90 7.87 -16.81
C PHE A 102 14.89 6.97 -17.53
N ASN A 103 14.55 5.83 -16.94
CA ASN A 103 13.56 4.93 -17.52
C ASN A 103 12.17 5.56 -17.54
N LEU A 104 11.72 6.19 -16.46
CA LEU A 104 10.44 6.91 -16.41
C LEU A 104 10.34 8.00 -17.48
N ARG A 105 11.43 8.72 -17.76
CA ARG A 105 11.47 9.68 -18.88
C ARG A 105 11.23 8.99 -20.24
N LYS A 106 11.79 7.80 -20.47
CA LYS A 106 11.54 7.02 -21.69
C LYS A 106 10.09 6.54 -21.77
N VAL A 107 9.52 6.08 -20.65
CA VAL A 107 8.11 5.67 -20.55
C VAL A 107 7.21 6.80 -21.03
N TRP A 108 7.38 7.98 -20.44
CA TRP A 108 6.58 9.15 -20.78
C TRP A 108 6.68 9.52 -22.25
N ASN A 109 7.91 9.64 -22.77
CA ASN A 109 8.13 9.99 -24.17
C ASN A 109 7.50 8.97 -25.12
N GLY A 110 7.60 7.67 -24.80
CA GLY A 110 7.01 6.60 -25.60
C GLY A 110 5.48 6.69 -25.65
N TYR A 111 4.83 6.74 -24.50
CA TYR A 111 3.37 6.85 -24.43
C TYR A 111 2.87 8.15 -25.04
N TYR A 112 3.51 9.30 -24.74
CA TYR A 112 3.07 10.59 -25.25
C TYR A 112 3.28 10.72 -26.77
N SER A 113 4.33 10.08 -27.33
CA SER A 113 4.50 9.97 -28.78
C SER A 113 3.32 9.22 -29.40
N CYS A 114 2.91 8.08 -28.82
CA CYS A 114 1.77 7.32 -29.32
C CYS A 114 0.45 8.09 -29.14
N TRP A 115 0.27 8.75 -28.01
CA TRP A 115 -0.90 9.58 -27.70
C TRP A 115 -1.08 10.71 -28.72
N ASN A 116 -0.01 11.42 -29.05
CA ASN A 116 -0.04 12.48 -30.06
C ASN A 116 -0.36 11.97 -31.47
N GLU A 117 -0.28 10.66 -31.74
CA GLU A 117 -0.75 10.09 -33.01
C GLU A 117 -2.27 9.88 -33.04
N ILE A 118 -2.92 9.67 -31.91
CA ILE A 118 -4.32 9.21 -31.85
C ILE A 118 -5.30 10.21 -31.22
N LYS A 119 -4.82 11.12 -30.37
CA LYS A 119 -5.66 11.94 -29.47
C LYS A 119 -6.66 12.86 -30.19
N ASP A 120 -6.36 13.28 -31.41
CA ASP A 120 -7.19 14.22 -32.16
C ASP A 120 -8.43 13.54 -32.75
N ASN A 121 -8.42 12.20 -32.91
CA ASN A 121 -9.57 11.43 -33.37
C ASN A 121 -9.50 9.97 -32.85
N LEU A 122 -9.95 9.78 -31.60
CA LEU A 122 -9.90 8.48 -30.93
C LEU A 122 -10.81 7.44 -31.60
N GLU A 123 -11.98 7.84 -32.08
CA GLU A 123 -12.94 6.93 -32.72
C GLU A 123 -12.40 6.36 -34.03
N GLU A 124 -11.77 7.20 -34.87
CA GLU A 124 -11.14 6.71 -36.09
C GLU A 124 -9.93 5.84 -35.77
N SER A 125 -9.10 6.28 -34.81
CA SER A 125 -7.93 5.52 -34.36
C SER A 125 -8.34 4.13 -33.86
N ARG A 126 -9.44 4.03 -33.08
CA ARG A 126 -9.99 2.76 -32.58
C ARG A 126 -10.34 1.78 -33.71
N LYS A 127 -10.82 2.27 -34.86
CA LYS A 127 -11.21 1.44 -36.02
C LYS A 127 -10.01 0.90 -36.80
N VAL A 128 -8.96 1.70 -36.95
CA VAL A 128 -7.80 1.37 -37.80
C VAL A 128 -6.65 0.73 -37.03
N MET A 129 -6.69 0.78 -35.70
CA MET A 129 -5.63 0.26 -34.83
C MET A 129 -5.90 -1.15 -34.33
N ASP A 130 -4.80 -1.84 -34.03
CA ASP A 130 -4.83 -3.04 -33.21
C ASP A 130 -5.47 -2.74 -31.84
N LYS A 131 -6.53 -3.49 -31.50
CA LYS A 131 -7.32 -3.32 -30.27
C LYS A 131 -6.46 -3.24 -29.02
N HIS A 132 -5.46 -4.11 -28.88
CA HIS A 132 -4.61 -4.13 -27.69
C HIS A 132 -3.67 -2.92 -27.65
N THR A 133 -3.07 -2.55 -28.77
CA THR A 133 -2.19 -1.38 -28.85
C THR A 133 -2.96 -0.09 -28.53
N PHE A 134 -4.16 0.07 -29.07
CA PHE A 134 -5.02 1.22 -28.77
C PHE A 134 -5.35 1.31 -27.27
N ASN A 135 -5.84 0.23 -26.67
CA ASN A 135 -6.14 0.18 -25.23
C ASN A 135 -4.89 0.30 -24.36
N GLY A 136 -3.72 -0.16 -24.82
CA GLY A 136 -2.44 0.03 -24.12
C GLY A 136 -2.02 1.49 -24.05
N ILE A 137 -2.28 2.27 -25.11
CA ILE A 137 -2.07 3.72 -25.10
C ILE A 137 -3.03 4.41 -24.12
N LEU A 138 -4.33 4.04 -24.15
CA LEU A 138 -5.31 4.58 -23.20
C LEU A 138 -4.93 4.26 -21.75
N PHE A 139 -4.56 3.02 -21.47
CA PHE A 139 -4.09 2.59 -20.16
C PHE A 139 -2.86 3.38 -19.72
N GLY A 140 -1.79 3.40 -20.52
CA GLY A 140 -0.53 4.03 -20.14
C GLY A 140 -0.66 5.55 -19.93
N ILE A 141 -1.41 6.25 -20.77
CA ILE A 141 -1.68 7.69 -20.58
C ILE A 141 -2.60 7.92 -19.41
N GLY A 142 -3.69 7.14 -19.30
CA GLY A 142 -4.68 7.26 -18.24
C GLY A 142 -4.06 7.04 -16.86
N SER A 143 -3.30 5.95 -16.69
CA SER A 143 -2.61 5.62 -15.46
C SER A 143 -1.53 6.65 -15.12
N SER A 144 -0.76 7.14 -16.10
CA SER A 144 0.27 8.14 -15.86
C SER A 144 -0.34 9.47 -15.38
N LYS A 145 -1.43 9.92 -16.00
CA LYS A 145 -2.13 11.14 -15.61
C LYS A 145 -2.74 11.04 -14.22
N LEU A 146 -3.33 9.87 -13.92
CA LEU A 146 -3.87 9.57 -12.60
C LEU A 146 -2.77 9.57 -11.54
N LEU A 147 -1.69 8.81 -11.76
CA LEU A 147 -0.55 8.73 -10.84
C LEU A 147 0.05 10.11 -10.57
N LEU A 148 0.27 10.92 -11.60
CA LEU A 148 0.82 12.27 -11.43
C LEU A 148 -0.10 13.21 -10.64
N SER A 149 -1.42 13.01 -10.71
CA SER A 149 -2.39 13.83 -9.96
C SER A 149 -2.34 13.60 -8.46
N VAL A 150 -1.75 12.48 -8.02
CA VAL A 150 -1.75 12.04 -6.63
C VAL A 150 -0.39 12.14 -5.93
N LEU A 151 0.67 12.48 -6.68
CA LEU A 151 2.00 12.60 -6.10
C LEU A 151 2.10 13.81 -5.16
N PRO A 152 2.85 13.71 -4.04
CA PRO A 152 3.08 14.83 -3.16
C PRO A 152 3.72 16.03 -3.90
N PRO A 153 3.42 17.29 -3.51
CA PRO A 153 3.88 18.48 -4.22
C PRO A 153 5.41 18.55 -4.44
N LYS A 154 6.19 18.08 -3.46
CA LYS A 154 7.66 18.02 -3.58
C LYS A 154 8.09 17.10 -4.72
N VAL A 155 7.48 15.93 -4.84
CA VAL A 155 7.77 14.96 -5.90
C VAL A 155 7.30 15.51 -7.24
N LEU A 156 6.08 16.08 -7.27
CA LEU A 156 5.51 16.68 -8.48
C LEU A 156 6.38 17.80 -9.04
N SER A 157 6.94 18.67 -8.19
CA SER A 157 7.82 19.78 -8.60
C SER A 157 9.10 19.34 -9.30
N ILE A 158 9.64 18.16 -8.95
CA ILE A 158 10.83 17.59 -9.59
C ILE A 158 10.45 17.04 -10.97
N ILE A 159 9.30 16.37 -11.03
CA ILE A 159 8.84 15.68 -12.22
C ILE A 159 8.29 16.66 -13.27
N SER A 160 7.70 17.79 -12.85
CA SER A 160 7.17 18.83 -13.76
C SER A 160 8.25 19.49 -14.62
N ILE A 161 9.53 19.43 -14.23
CA ILE A 161 10.67 19.90 -15.03
C ILE A 161 10.73 19.19 -16.39
N PHE A 162 10.23 17.95 -16.47
CA PHE A 162 10.15 17.19 -17.71
C PHE A 162 8.87 17.50 -18.53
N GLY A 163 8.06 18.46 -18.10
CA GLY A 163 6.81 18.88 -18.76
C GLY A 163 5.62 17.96 -18.45
N PHE A 164 5.69 17.17 -17.39
CA PHE A 164 4.63 16.21 -17.04
C PHE A 164 3.55 16.90 -16.21
N VAL A 165 2.29 16.72 -16.61
CA VAL A 165 1.14 17.32 -15.95
C VAL A 165 0.13 16.21 -15.63
N GLY A 166 -0.19 16.09 -14.34
CA GLY A 166 -1.25 15.21 -13.87
C GLY A 166 -2.63 15.78 -14.20
N ASP A 167 -3.56 14.91 -14.53
CA ASP A 167 -4.95 15.27 -14.83
C ASP A 167 -5.83 14.07 -14.45
N ARG A 168 -6.45 14.16 -13.27
CA ARG A 168 -7.23 13.06 -12.70
C ARG A 168 -8.45 12.73 -13.56
N GLU A 169 -9.16 13.75 -14.05
CA GLU A 169 -10.39 13.59 -14.81
C GLU A 169 -10.11 12.94 -16.16
N GLN A 170 -9.14 13.47 -16.90
CA GLN A 170 -8.73 12.84 -18.16
C GLN A 170 -8.14 11.45 -17.92
N GLY A 171 -7.37 11.27 -16.86
CA GLY A 171 -6.80 9.98 -16.48
C GLY A 171 -7.88 8.92 -16.30
N MET A 172 -8.90 9.22 -15.50
CA MET A 172 -10.03 8.31 -15.25
C MET A 172 -10.89 8.08 -16.49
N ASN A 173 -11.15 9.10 -17.31
CA ASN A 173 -11.90 8.93 -18.55
C ASN A 173 -11.20 7.93 -19.51
N LEU A 174 -9.88 8.06 -19.69
CA LEU A 174 -9.13 7.13 -20.55
C LEU A 174 -9.10 5.71 -19.98
N LEU A 175 -9.01 5.54 -18.65
CA LEU A 175 -9.09 4.23 -18.01
C LEU A 175 -10.49 3.61 -18.13
N ASN A 176 -11.55 4.41 -18.02
CA ASN A 176 -12.92 3.96 -18.28
C ASN A 176 -13.07 3.47 -19.73
N GLN A 177 -12.61 4.24 -20.71
CA GLN A 177 -12.61 3.83 -22.12
C GLN A 177 -11.80 2.55 -22.38
N CYS A 178 -10.68 2.37 -21.66
CA CYS A 178 -9.86 1.16 -21.73
C CYS A 178 -10.60 -0.07 -21.17
N THR A 179 -11.60 0.13 -20.32
CA THR A 179 -12.36 -0.95 -19.68
C THR A 179 -13.77 -1.13 -20.26
N ASP A 180 -14.15 -0.40 -21.32
CA ASP A 180 -15.44 -0.55 -22.00
C ASP A 180 -15.66 -1.98 -22.51
N GLU A 181 -14.58 -2.65 -22.92
CA GLU A 181 -14.58 -4.03 -23.38
C GLU A 181 -13.38 -4.82 -22.87
N ARG A 182 -13.52 -6.15 -22.75
CA ARG A 182 -12.41 -7.04 -22.37
C ARG A 182 -11.28 -6.95 -23.40
N ASN A 183 -10.08 -6.65 -22.92
CA ASN A 183 -8.84 -6.62 -23.68
C ASN A 183 -7.64 -6.97 -22.77
N LEU A 184 -6.41 -6.85 -23.30
CA LEU A 184 -5.18 -7.18 -22.57
C LEU A 184 -4.93 -6.24 -21.38
N TYR A 185 -5.33 -4.97 -21.51
CA TYR A 185 -5.04 -3.90 -20.56
C TYR A 185 -6.19 -3.57 -19.62
N SER A 186 -7.42 -3.98 -19.93
CA SER A 186 -8.57 -3.79 -19.04
C SER A 186 -8.37 -4.31 -17.61
N PRO A 187 -7.73 -5.48 -17.32
CA PRO A 187 -7.51 -5.87 -15.94
C PRO A 187 -6.54 -4.91 -15.23
N MET A 188 -5.48 -4.44 -15.91
CA MET A 188 -4.52 -3.49 -15.33
C MET A 188 -5.14 -2.11 -15.14
N ALA A 189 -6.00 -1.68 -16.06
CA ALA A 189 -6.73 -0.42 -15.95
C ALA A 189 -7.70 -0.45 -14.76
N LEU A 190 -8.50 -1.50 -14.61
CA LEU A 190 -9.36 -1.69 -13.44
C LEU A 190 -8.53 -1.71 -12.16
N SER A 191 -7.41 -2.43 -12.14
CA SER A 191 -6.52 -2.46 -10.99
C SER A 191 -5.95 -1.07 -10.65
N ALA A 192 -5.57 -0.26 -11.64
CA ALA A 192 -5.09 1.11 -11.41
C ALA A 192 -6.19 2.02 -10.84
N GLN A 193 -7.42 1.90 -11.31
CA GLN A 193 -8.57 2.65 -10.80
C GLN A 193 -8.89 2.24 -9.36
N LEU A 194 -8.98 0.93 -9.10
CA LEU A 194 -9.25 0.41 -7.76
C LEU A 194 -8.12 0.69 -6.78
N PHE A 195 -6.87 0.65 -7.22
CA PHE A 195 -5.73 1.03 -6.39
C PHE A 195 -5.78 2.50 -5.99
N TYR A 196 -6.19 3.39 -6.92
CA TYR A 196 -6.46 4.79 -6.59
C TYR A 196 -7.53 4.87 -5.48
N TYR A 197 -8.71 4.29 -5.67
CA TYR A 197 -9.76 4.37 -4.65
C TYR A 197 -9.39 3.67 -3.34
N SER A 198 -8.66 2.56 -3.38
CA SER A 198 -8.25 1.81 -2.19
C SER A 198 -7.15 2.52 -1.38
N ILE A 199 -6.10 3.05 -2.03
CA ILE A 199 -5.03 3.76 -1.30
C ILE A 199 -5.51 5.11 -0.78
N PHE A 200 -6.30 5.86 -1.56
CA PHE A 200 -6.83 7.14 -1.08
C PHE A 200 -7.80 6.96 0.08
N ASN A 201 -8.63 5.91 0.04
CA ASN A 201 -9.44 5.50 1.19
C ASN A 201 -8.59 5.24 2.44
N SER A 202 -7.48 4.50 2.30
CA SER A 202 -6.61 4.17 3.44
C SER A 202 -5.85 5.38 4.00
N LEU A 203 -5.37 6.29 3.15
CA LEU A 203 -4.53 7.43 3.55
C LEU A 203 -5.33 8.67 3.95
N ALA A 204 -6.58 8.80 3.48
CA ALA A 204 -7.44 9.93 3.78
C ALA A 204 -8.93 9.53 3.90
N PRO A 205 -9.30 8.63 4.84
CA PRO A 205 -10.64 8.03 4.92
C PRO A 205 -11.79 9.05 4.87
N ALA A 206 -11.62 10.17 5.57
CA ALA A 206 -12.64 11.21 5.71
C ALA A 206 -12.91 12.03 4.44
N THR A 207 -12.09 11.91 3.39
CA THR A 207 -12.33 12.59 2.09
C THR A 207 -13.12 11.77 1.08
N VAL A 208 -13.41 10.49 1.38
CA VAL A 208 -13.72 9.49 0.33
C VAL A 208 -15.11 8.85 0.44
N SER A 209 -15.96 9.30 1.37
CA SER A 209 -17.34 8.76 1.48
C SER A 209 -18.19 8.89 0.21
N HIS A 210 -17.83 9.78 -0.73
CA HIS A 210 -18.44 9.86 -2.07
C HIS A 210 -17.82 8.93 -3.14
N GLU A 211 -16.63 8.36 -2.91
CA GLU A 211 -15.95 7.51 -3.90
C GLU A 211 -16.17 6.00 -3.65
N CYS A 212 -16.77 5.60 -2.52
CA CYS A 212 -17.11 4.20 -2.24
C CYS A 212 -18.04 3.61 -3.31
N GLU A 213 -19.08 4.33 -3.73
CA GLU A 213 -20.01 3.88 -4.78
C GLU A 213 -19.30 3.61 -6.11
N ILE A 214 -18.33 4.45 -6.48
CA ILE A 214 -17.54 4.27 -7.70
C ILE A 214 -16.66 3.02 -7.57
N GLY A 215 -16.02 2.84 -6.41
CA GLY A 215 -15.22 1.66 -6.12
C GLY A 215 -16.04 0.37 -6.18
N GLU A 216 -17.24 0.35 -5.61
CA GLU A 216 -18.16 -0.79 -5.68
C GLU A 216 -18.58 -1.10 -7.13
N GLN A 217 -18.90 -0.08 -7.93
CA GLN A 217 -19.19 -0.26 -9.36
C GLN A 217 -18.01 -0.85 -10.12
N LEU A 218 -16.78 -0.42 -9.82
CA LEU A 218 -15.57 -0.97 -10.41
C LEU A 218 -15.32 -2.42 -9.97
N ILE A 219 -15.55 -2.75 -8.70
CA ILE A 219 -15.47 -4.13 -8.19
C ILE A 219 -16.49 -5.03 -8.89
N LYS A 220 -17.72 -4.56 -9.09
CA LYS A 220 -18.75 -5.29 -9.83
C LYS A 220 -18.31 -5.53 -11.28
N LYS A 221 -17.89 -4.47 -11.99
CA LYS A 221 -17.36 -4.56 -13.36
C LYS A 221 -16.20 -5.55 -13.45
N CYS A 222 -15.31 -5.52 -12.46
CA CYS A 222 -14.17 -6.43 -12.39
C CYS A 222 -14.60 -7.88 -12.15
N SER A 223 -15.56 -8.12 -11.26
CA SER A 223 -16.11 -9.46 -11.00
C SER A 223 -16.80 -10.04 -12.23
N ASP A 224 -17.54 -9.20 -12.97
CA ASP A 224 -18.20 -9.60 -14.21
C ASP A 224 -17.19 -9.92 -15.33
N MET A 225 -16.06 -9.20 -15.38
CA MET A 225 -15.04 -9.38 -16.41
C MET A 225 -14.01 -10.48 -16.09
N TYR A 226 -13.65 -10.66 -14.82
CA TYR A 226 -12.51 -11.47 -14.37
C TYR A 226 -12.80 -12.20 -13.04
N PRO A 227 -13.84 -13.04 -12.98
CA PRO A 227 -14.33 -13.61 -11.71
C PRO A 227 -13.30 -14.46 -10.94
N ASN A 228 -12.41 -15.15 -11.67
CA ASN A 228 -11.40 -16.05 -11.09
C ASN A 228 -9.97 -15.49 -11.17
N SER A 229 -9.81 -14.18 -11.40
CA SER A 229 -8.47 -13.59 -11.44
C SER A 229 -7.97 -13.36 -10.02
N ALA A 230 -6.89 -14.05 -9.63
CA ALA A 230 -6.26 -13.89 -8.32
C ALA A 230 -5.97 -12.40 -8.02
N ILE A 231 -5.32 -11.66 -8.93
CA ILE A 231 -5.02 -10.23 -8.72
C ILE A 231 -6.28 -9.40 -8.47
N GLN A 232 -7.37 -9.68 -9.20
CA GLN A 232 -8.61 -8.95 -9.01
C GLN A 232 -9.32 -9.32 -7.71
N LEU A 233 -9.27 -10.59 -7.32
CA LEU A 233 -9.77 -11.07 -6.02
C LEU A 233 -8.98 -10.46 -4.86
N TYR A 234 -7.66 -10.29 -5.01
CA TYR A 234 -6.83 -9.58 -4.04
C TYR A 234 -7.28 -8.13 -3.87
N ILE A 235 -7.44 -7.41 -4.98
CA ILE A 235 -7.88 -6.00 -4.94
C ILE A 235 -9.31 -5.89 -4.39
N LYS A 236 -10.20 -6.80 -4.77
CA LYS A 236 -11.56 -6.89 -4.20
C LYS A 236 -11.50 -7.07 -2.68
N GLY A 237 -10.74 -8.05 -2.20
CA GLY A 237 -10.61 -8.33 -0.76
C GLY A 237 -10.10 -7.14 0.03
N ARG A 238 -9.13 -6.40 -0.55
CA ARG A 238 -8.62 -5.14 0.03
C ARG A 238 -9.66 -4.03 0.04
N PHE A 239 -10.40 -3.83 -1.05
CA PHE A 239 -11.41 -2.79 -1.16
C PHE A 239 -12.59 -3.03 -0.21
N VAL A 240 -13.16 -4.24 -0.21
CA VAL A 240 -14.33 -4.55 0.65
C VAL A 240 -13.97 -4.49 2.13
N ARG A 241 -12.72 -4.81 2.51
CA ARG A 241 -12.22 -4.59 3.87
C ARG A 241 -12.22 -3.12 4.29
N LEU A 242 -11.87 -2.21 3.38
CA LEU A 242 -11.84 -0.77 3.66
C LEU A 242 -13.24 -0.16 3.84
N ILE A 243 -14.28 -0.84 3.36
CA ILE A 243 -15.69 -0.45 3.58
C ILE A 243 -16.34 -1.29 4.70
N HIS A 244 -15.52 -1.81 5.62
CA HIS A 244 -15.94 -2.53 6.83
C HIS A 244 -16.59 -3.90 6.61
N ASP A 245 -16.34 -4.56 5.47
CA ASP A 245 -16.84 -5.91 5.18
C ASP A 245 -15.70 -6.94 5.25
N LEU A 246 -15.38 -7.38 6.48
CA LEU A 246 -14.32 -8.35 6.75
C LEU A 246 -14.69 -9.77 6.26
N GLU A 247 -15.97 -10.11 6.24
CA GLU A 247 -16.51 -11.37 5.73
C GLU A 247 -16.27 -11.50 4.21
N ALA A 248 -16.74 -10.54 3.42
CA ALA A 248 -16.54 -10.52 1.97
C ALA A 248 -15.05 -10.39 1.62
N SER A 249 -14.28 -9.70 2.47
CA SER A 249 -12.83 -9.63 2.33
C SER A 249 -12.19 -11.00 2.47
N THR A 250 -12.56 -11.74 3.51
CA THR A 250 -12.07 -13.09 3.79
C THR A 250 -12.47 -14.07 2.68
N GLU A 251 -13.70 -13.98 2.18
CA GLU A 251 -14.16 -14.79 1.04
C GLU A 251 -13.32 -14.49 -0.21
N ALA A 252 -13.15 -13.21 -0.56
CA ALA A 252 -12.37 -12.82 -1.74
C ALA A 252 -10.91 -13.28 -1.66
N PHE A 253 -10.27 -13.17 -0.49
CA PHE A 253 -8.90 -13.66 -0.30
C PHE A 253 -8.80 -15.19 -0.32
N THR A 254 -9.80 -15.89 0.21
CA THR A 254 -9.85 -17.36 0.16
C THR A 254 -9.98 -17.83 -1.30
N LEU A 255 -10.95 -17.28 -2.05
CA LEU A 255 -11.11 -17.58 -3.48
C LEU A 255 -9.87 -17.20 -4.28
N GLY A 256 -9.24 -16.07 -3.97
CA GLY A 256 -8.02 -15.61 -4.65
C GLY A 256 -6.82 -16.50 -4.38
N ASN A 257 -6.69 -17.02 -3.16
CA ASN A 257 -5.71 -18.03 -2.80
C ASN A 257 -5.92 -19.32 -3.60
N ASP A 258 -7.17 -19.76 -3.74
CA ASP A 258 -7.48 -21.03 -4.43
C ASP A 258 -7.52 -20.90 -5.95
N ALA A 259 -7.51 -19.67 -6.48
CA ALA A 259 -7.60 -19.39 -7.92
C ALA A 259 -6.38 -19.89 -8.72
N GLN A 260 -5.22 -20.09 -8.07
CA GLN A 260 -4.01 -20.56 -8.72
C GLN A 260 -3.04 -21.22 -7.72
N ASN A 261 -2.29 -22.22 -8.20
CA ASN A 261 -1.21 -22.90 -7.44
C ASN A 261 0.14 -22.88 -8.17
N TYR A 262 0.28 -22.03 -9.20
CA TYR A 262 1.50 -21.93 -10.00
C TYR A 262 2.56 -21.04 -9.34
N TYR A 263 2.12 -20.04 -8.57
CA TYR A 263 2.95 -19.03 -7.93
C TYR A 263 2.66 -19.01 -6.43
N VAL A 264 3.38 -19.86 -5.70
CA VAL A 264 3.19 -20.05 -4.26
C VAL A 264 3.39 -18.74 -3.49
N GLU A 265 4.25 -17.83 -3.95
CA GLU A 265 4.46 -16.54 -3.29
C GLU A 265 3.24 -15.62 -3.37
N LEU A 266 2.40 -15.77 -4.39
CA LEU A 266 1.11 -15.09 -4.45
C LEU A 266 0.13 -15.71 -3.45
N ASN A 267 0.14 -17.04 -3.26
CA ASN A 267 -0.63 -17.71 -2.21
C ASN A 267 -0.23 -17.21 -0.81
N HIS A 268 1.07 -17.08 -0.54
CA HIS A 268 1.55 -16.51 0.72
C HIS A 268 1.08 -15.07 0.95
N LEU A 269 1.00 -14.26 -0.11
CA LEU A 269 0.43 -12.91 -0.03
C LEU A 269 -1.06 -12.93 0.36
N PHE A 270 -1.84 -13.88 -0.16
CA PHE A 270 -3.24 -14.06 0.29
C PHE A 270 -3.33 -14.54 1.73
N GLN A 271 -2.51 -15.51 2.13
CA GLN A 271 -2.45 -16.00 3.50
C GLN A 271 -2.09 -14.86 4.48
N TYR A 272 -1.18 -13.97 4.09
CA TYR A 272 -0.86 -12.77 4.86
C TYR A 272 -2.10 -11.88 5.08
N GLU A 273 -2.87 -11.59 4.03
CA GLU A 273 -4.09 -10.78 4.17
C GLU A 273 -5.17 -11.50 4.99
N LEU A 274 -5.28 -12.83 4.87
CA LEU A 274 -6.18 -13.64 5.70
C LEU A 274 -5.79 -13.61 7.17
N ILE A 275 -4.49 -13.61 7.51
CA ILE A 275 -4.00 -13.45 8.88
C ILE A 275 -4.45 -12.10 9.44
N LEU A 276 -4.33 -11.02 8.68
CA LEU A 276 -4.79 -9.70 9.12
C LEU A 276 -6.29 -9.73 9.41
N ASN A 277 -7.10 -10.30 8.51
CA ASN A 277 -8.54 -10.44 8.76
C ASN A 277 -8.83 -11.30 10.00
N CYS A 278 -8.12 -12.42 10.20
CA CYS A 278 -8.28 -13.26 11.38
C CYS A 278 -7.98 -12.48 12.67
N VAL A 279 -6.88 -11.72 12.69
CA VAL A 279 -6.51 -10.89 13.83
C VAL A 279 -7.57 -9.83 14.08
N PHE A 280 -8.02 -9.12 13.04
CA PHE A 280 -9.03 -8.07 13.18
C PHE A 280 -10.36 -8.62 13.72
N LYS A 281 -10.79 -9.77 13.23
CA LYS A 281 -11.99 -10.49 13.69
C LYS A 281 -11.79 -11.26 15.00
N GLN A 282 -10.58 -11.27 15.54
CA GLN A 282 -10.21 -12.02 16.75
C GLN A 282 -10.36 -13.56 16.60
N GLU A 283 -10.24 -14.08 15.38
CA GLU A 283 -10.25 -15.51 15.04
C GLU A 283 -8.85 -16.13 15.30
N TRP A 284 -8.44 -16.18 16.57
CA TRP A 284 -7.07 -16.51 16.97
C TRP A 284 -6.59 -17.90 16.51
N ASP A 285 -7.44 -18.91 16.56
CA ASP A 285 -7.09 -20.29 16.18
C ASP A 285 -6.64 -20.38 14.72
N ARG A 286 -7.47 -19.86 13.82
CA ARG A 286 -7.19 -19.80 12.38
C ARG A 286 -5.99 -18.89 12.09
N GLY A 287 -5.86 -17.79 12.83
CA GLY A 287 -4.73 -16.87 12.70
C GLY A 287 -3.38 -17.57 12.95
N VAL A 288 -3.26 -18.38 14.00
CA VAL A 288 -2.02 -19.13 14.32
C VAL A 288 -1.73 -20.19 13.25
N GLU A 289 -2.73 -20.92 12.76
CA GLU A 289 -2.53 -21.91 11.70
C GLU A 289 -1.95 -21.28 10.41
N LEU A 290 -2.50 -20.15 9.99
CA LEU A 290 -1.98 -19.42 8.83
C LEU A 290 -0.58 -18.85 9.07
N LEU A 291 -0.31 -18.39 10.29
CA LEU A 291 1.02 -17.90 10.68
C LEU A 291 2.07 -19.01 10.63
N ASP A 292 1.74 -20.22 11.12
CA ASP A 292 2.63 -21.38 11.05
C ASP A 292 3.01 -21.70 9.60
N ASN A 293 2.05 -21.67 8.67
CA ASN A 293 2.32 -21.87 7.24
C ASN A 293 3.31 -20.83 6.66
N LEU A 294 3.17 -19.55 7.03
CA LEU A 294 4.10 -18.50 6.56
C LEU A 294 5.49 -18.58 7.20
N ILE A 295 5.55 -19.00 8.47
CA ILE A 295 6.80 -19.25 9.18
C ILE A 295 7.56 -20.42 8.55
N GLU A 296 6.88 -21.54 8.27
CA GLU A 296 7.48 -22.73 7.67
C GLU A 296 7.97 -22.48 6.24
N SER A 297 7.20 -21.74 5.45
CA SER A 297 7.56 -21.35 4.09
C SER A 297 8.65 -20.27 4.02
N LYS A 298 9.03 -19.68 5.16
CA LYS A 298 10.01 -18.59 5.27
C LYS A 298 9.66 -17.39 4.40
N TYR A 299 8.37 -17.11 4.26
CA TYR A 299 7.90 -15.96 3.50
C TYR A 299 8.28 -14.67 4.23
N TYR A 300 8.75 -13.66 3.49
CA TYR A 300 9.04 -12.30 3.96
C TYR A 300 9.93 -12.21 5.22
N SER A 301 9.36 -12.13 6.43
CA SER A 301 10.10 -12.04 7.69
C SER A 301 9.60 -13.07 8.69
N GLU A 302 10.37 -14.14 8.87
CA GLU A 302 10.14 -15.14 9.93
C GLU A 302 10.13 -14.51 11.33
N ILE A 303 10.89 -13.42 11.53
CA ILE A 303 10.94 -12.67 12.79
C ILE A 303 9.57 -12.06 13.10
N PHE A 304 8.99 -11.38 12.10
CA PHE A 304 7.68 -10.74 12.20
C PHE A 304 6.56 -11.77 12.42
N PHE A 305 6.53 -12.84 11.63
CA PHE A 305 5.49 -13.85 11.75
C PHE A 305 5.58 -14.63 13.06
N SER A 306 6.78 -14.96 13.53
CA SER A 306 6.97 -15.58 14.85
C SER A 306 6.53 -14.63 15.98
N TYR A 307 6.82 -13.34 15.88
CA TYR A 307 6.32 -12.35 16.83
C TYR A 307 4.78 -12.37 16.91
N LEU A 308 4.11 -12.24 15.76
CA LEU A 308 2.65 -12.18 15.73
C LEU A 308 2.02 -13.49 16.21
N ALA A 309 2.61 -14.65 15.85
CA ALA A 309 2.18 -15.95 16.34
C ALA A 309 2.28 -16.06 17.87
N GLY A 310 3.33 -15.50 18.47
CA GLY A 310 3.47 -15.44 19.93
C GLY A 310 2.42 -14.54 20.59
N VAL A 311 2.12 -13.37 20.02
CA VAL A 311 1.06 -12.47 20.50
C VAL A 311 -0.31 -13.15 20.43
N VAL A 312 -0.65 -13.75 19.30
CA VAL A 312 -1.93 -14.44 19.12
C VAL A 312 -2.03 -15.69 20.01
N SER A 313 -0.94 -16.44 20.22
CA SER A 313 -0.92 -17.58 21.15
C SER A 313 -1.16 -17.14 22.59
N CYS A 314 -0.63 -15.99 23.00
CA CYS A 314 -0.96 -15.40 24.29
C CYS A 314 -2.45 -15.04 24.41
N MET A 315 -3.08 -14.51 23.36
CA MET A 315 -4.53 -14.23 23.34
C MET A 315 -5.37 -15.51 23.51
N LYS A 316 -4.84 -16.66 23.08
CA LYS A 316 -5.43 -17.98 23.30
C LYS A 316 -5.16 -18.55 24.70
N ASN A 317 -4.45 -17.82 25.57
CA ASN A 317 -3.93 -18.29 26.86
C ASN A 317 -2.93 -19.46 26.75
N ASP A 318 -2.28 -19.64 25.59
CA ASP A 318 -1.21 -20.63 25.39
C ASP A 318 0.17 -19.97 25.53
N ILE A 319 0.56 -19.74 26.78
CA ILE A 319 1.78 -19.01 27.12
C ILE A 319 3.04 -19.81 26.78
N GLU A 320 2.99 -21.14 26.87
CA GLU A 320 4.14 -21.98 26.53
C GLU A 320 4.43 -21.93 25.04
N LYS A 321 3.41 -22.09 24.19
CA LYS A 321 3.60 -21.94 22.74
C LYS A 321 4.02 -20.52 22.36
N ALA A 322 3.49 -19.51 23.04
CA ALA A 322 3.92 -18.13 22.83
C ALA A 322 5.41 -17.90 23.11
N LYS A 323 5.94 -18.49 24.19
CA LYS A 323 7.38 -18.44 24.52
C LYS A 323 8.24 -19.04 23.41
N GLU A 324 7.83 -20.17 22.84
CA GLU A 324 8.54 -20.80 21.72
C GLU A 324 8.66 -19.86 20.52
N TYR A 325 7.55 -19.25 20.10
CA TYR A 325 7.53 -18.29 19.01
C TYR A 325 8.38 -17.04 19.29
N PHE A 326 8.27 -16.47 20.49
CA PHE A 326 9.07 -15.30 20.86
C PHE A 326 10.56 -15.61 20.90
N ASN A 327 10.96 -16.77 21.43
CA ASN A 327 12.36 -17.19 21.43
C ASN A 327 12.88 -17.38 20.00
N LYS A 328 12.08 -17.99 19.11
CA LYS A 328 12.42 -18.09 17.68
C LYS A 328 12.64 -16.72 17.04
N SER A 329 11.73 -15.76 17.28
CA SER A 329 11.83 -14.38 16.77
C SER A 329 13.13 -13.71 17.25
N GLU A 330 13.43 -13.80 18.56
CA GLU A 330 14.62 -13.19 19.16
C GLU A 330 15.93 -13.83 18.67
N GLU A 331 15.97 -15.16 18.51
CA GLU A 331 17.15 -15.87 18.00
C GLU A 331 17.46 -15.49 16.56
N LEU A 332 16.44 -15.42 15.70
CA LEU A 332 16.58 -14.98 14.32
C LEU A 332 17.02 -13.53 14.26
N TYR A 333 16.44 -12.66 15.10
CA TYR A 333 16.84 -11.26 15.19
C TYR A 333 18.31 -11.10 15.60
N LYS A 334 18.77 -11.88 16.60
CA LYS A 334 20.18 -11.89 17.02
C LYS A 334 21.13 -12.36 15.91
N LYS A 335 20.74 -13.37 15.13
CA LYS A 335 21.54 -13.89 14.00
C LYS A 335 21.65 -12.89 12.84
N ASN A 336 20.67 -12.00 12.69
CA ASN A 336 20.56 -11.07 11.57
C ASN A 336 20.98 -9.61 11.91
N GLN A 337 21.69 -9.39 13.03
CA GLN A 337 22.13 -8.05 13.44
C GLN A 337 23.05 -7.40 12.37
N GLY A 338 22.53 -6.38 11.67
CA GLY A 338 23.24 -5.65 10.62
C GLY A 338 22.44 -5.37 9.33
N LYS A 339 21.25 -5.97 9.16
CA LYS A 339 20.33 -5.74 8.02
C LYS A 339 18.93 -5.27 8.47
N MET A 340 18.86 -4.53 9.59
CA MET A 340 17.62 -4.32 10.35
C MET A 340 16.56 -3.50 9.59
N ILE A 341 15.32 -4.00 9.60
CA ILE A 341 14.11 -3.30 9.17
C ILE A 341 13.41 -2.75 10.42
N ASP A 342 12.85 -1.54 10.37
CA ASP A 342 12.14 -0.89 11.50
C ASP A 342 11.07 -1.80 12.14
N ILE A 343 10.39 -2.62 11.32
CA ILE A 343 9.36 -3.58 11.75
C ILE A 343 9.94 -4.69 12.64
N GLU A 344 11.13 -5.20 12.37
CA GLU A 344 11.71 -6.27 13.18
C GLU A 344 12.15 -5.74 14.55
N GLN A 345 12.66 -4.51 14.58
CA GLN A 345 12.96 -3.80 15.83
C GLN A 345 11.69 -3.54 16.66
N TYR A 346 10.58 -3.16 16.00
CA TYR A 346 9.25 -3.05 16.63
C TYR A 346 8.89 -4.36 17.33
N CYS A 347 8.95 -5.48 16.61
CA CYS A 347 8.61 -6.80 17.14
C CYS A 347 9.39 -7.10 18.43
N GLN A 348 10.70 -6.87 18.44
CA GLN A 348 11.52 -7.12 19.63
C GLN A 348 11.13 -6.22 20.81
N GLY A 349 10.77 -4.96 20.54
CA GLY A 349 10.28 -4.04 21.57
C GLY A 349 9.00 -4.54 22.24
N VAL A 350 8.05 -5.05 21.45
CA VAL A 350 6.80 -5.61 21.97
C VAL A 350 7.04 -6.92 22.73
N ILE A 351 7.87 -7.83 22.20
CA ILE A 351 8.22 -9.09 22.87
C ILE A 351 8.79 -8.81 24.26
N GLN A 352 9.79 -7.94 24.34
CA GLN A 352 10.42 -7.56 25.61
C GLN A 352 9.39 -7.02 26.60
N ARG A 353 8.45 -6.21 26.11
CA ARG A 353 7.41 -5.58 26.93
C ARG A 353 6.36 -6.57 27.45
N ILE A 354 6.02 -7.60 26.66
CA ILE A 354 5.13 -8.69 27.08
C ILE A 354 5.82 -9.56 28.13
N LYS A 355 7.11 -9.90 27.92
CA LYS A 355 7.91 -10.70 28.86
C LYS A 355 8.05 -10.03 30.22
N GLU A 356 8.32 -8.72 30.25
CA GLU A 356 8.43 -7.95 31.49
C GLU A 356 7.14 -7.88 32.30
N ASP A 357 6.00 -8.01 31.64
CA ASP A 357 4.68 -8.01 32.29
C ASP A 357 4.16 -9.42 32.59
N ASN A 358 5.06 -10.42 32.57
CA ASN A 358 4.71 -11.82 32.77
C ASN A 358 3.52 -12.27 31.90
N TYR A 359 3.45 -11.80 30.65
CA TYR A 359 2.43 -12.17 29.67
C TYR A 359 0.98 -11.79 30.05
N THR A 360 0.79 -10.85 30.98
CA THR A 360 -0.55 -10.46 31.45
C THR A 360 -1.21 -9.39 30.57
N ASP A 361 -0.43 -8.52 29.93
CA ASP A 361 -0.90 -7.36 29.17
C ASP A 361 -0.75 -7.53 27.65
N VAL A 362 -1.28 -8.62 27.12
CA VAL A 362 -1.18 -8.99 25.70
C VAL A 362 -2.26 -8.27 24.88
N GLY A 363 -3.38 -7.89 25.52
CA GLY A 363 -4.46 -7.12 24.89
C GLY A 363 -3.98 -5.82 24.26
N ILE A 364 -3.14 -5.05 24.97
CA ILE A 364 -2.56 -3.81 24.42
C ILE A 364 -1.62 -4.13 23.24
N ALA A 365 -0.86 -5.23 23.30
CA ALA A 365 0.05 -5.60 22.22
C ALA A 365 -0.68 -5.96 20.92
N VAL A 366 -1.77 -6.73 21.00
CA VAL A 366 -2.57 -7.06 19.81
C VAL A 366 -3.33 -5.84 19.29
N LEU A 367 -3.84 -4.97 20.17
CA LEU A 367 -4.45 -3.70 19.78
C LEU A 367 -3.46 -2.76 19.09
N GLU A 368 -2.24 -2.67 19.59
CA GLU A 368 -1.18 -1.88 18.96
C GLU A 368 -0.85 -2.41 17.58
N PHE A 369 -0.79 -3.74 17.41
CA PHE A 369 -0.64 -4.35 16.09
C PHE A 369 -1.81 -4.00 15.15
N MET A 370 -3.05 -4.16 15.61
CA MET A 370 -4.25 -3.82 14.83
C MET A 370 -4.21 -2.35 14.38
N TYR A 371 -3.82 -1.43 15.27
CA TYR A 371 -3.74 -0.01 14.94
C TYR A 371 -2.63 0.31 13.94
N LEU A 372 -1.41 -0.20 14.16
CA LEU A 372 -0.27 0.07 13.29
C LEU A 372 -0.38 -0.57 11.90
N TRP A 373 -1.25 -1.58 11.73
CA TRP A 373 -1.56 -2.24 10.46
C TRP A 373 -2.91 -1.81 9.86
N ASP A 374 -3.40 -0.62 10.20
CA ASP A 374 -4.62 -0.02 9.65
C ASP A 374 -5.87 -0.90 9.81
N GLY A 375 -5.89 -1.72 10.86
CA GLY A 375 -7.00 -2.62 11.16
C GLY A 375 -8.21 -1.92 11.73
N ILE A 376 -8.01 -0.92 12.60
CA ILE A 376 -9.13 -0.21 13.27
C ILE A 376 -10.13 0.39 12.28
N PRO A 377 -9.70 1.12 11.22
CA PRO A 377 -10.64 1.64 10.21
C PRO A 377 -11.30 0.56 9.33
N CYS A 378 -10.86 -0.69 9.40
CA CYS A 378 -11.41 -1.79 8.59
C CYS A 378 -12.46 -2.62 9.35
N MET A 379 -12.66 -2.37 10.64
CA MET A 379 -13.56 -3.14 11.49
C MET A 379 -14.99 -2.58 11.43
N ASP A 380 -15.97 -3.47 11.55
CA ASP A 380 -17.36 -3.08 11.77
C ASP A 380 -17.59 -2.71 13.25
N LYS A 381 -18.78 -2.16 13.55
CA LYS A 381 -19.13 -1.74 14.91
C LYS A 381 -18.95 -2.85 15.95
N LYS A 382 -19.38 -4.07 15.63
CA LYS A 382 -19.30 -5.22 16.55
C LYS A 382 -17.83 -5.56 16.85
N THR A 383 -17.00 -5.62 15.82
CA THR A 383 -15.58 -5.96 15.97
C THR A 383 -14.81 -4.86 16.72
N LEU A 384 -15.17 -3.60 16.52
CA LEU A 384 -14.63 -2.46 17.28
C LEU A 384 -15.00 -2.54 18.78
N GLU A 385 -16.26 -2.88 19.09
CA GLU A 385 -16.70 -3.09 20.48
C GLU A 385 -15.94 -4.24 21.13
N MET A 386 -15.79 -5.38 20.44
CA MET A 386 -14.96 -6.49 20.89
C MET A 386 -13.49 -6.09 21.09
N ALA A 387 -12.96 -5.18 20.28
CA ALA A 387 -11.58 -4.71 20.43
C ALA A 387 -11.38 -3.91 21.72
N LEU A 388 -12.37 -3.12 22.15
CA LEU A 388 -12.33 -2.39 23.43
C LEU A 388 -12.27 -3.33 24.64
N GLU A 389 -12.83 -4.53 24.53
CA GLU A 389 -12.84 -5.55 25.60
C GLU A 389 -11.51 -6.31 25.72
N LEU A 390 -10.58 -6.16 24.77
CA LEU A 390 -9.30 -6.88 24.77
C LEU A 390 -8.38 -6.44 25.91
N LYS A 391 -8.50 -5.20 26.37
CA LYS A 391 -7.87 -4.78 27.62
C LYS A 391 -8.81 -5.18 28.75
N LYS A 392 -8.42 -6.20 29.52
CA LYS A 392 -9.09 -6.52 30.78
C LYS A 392 -8.93 -5.30 31.69
N ASP A 393 -10.04 -4.62 31.96
CA ASP A 393 -10.05 -3.53 32.94
C ASP A 393 -9.76 -4.14 34.31
N ASP A 394 -8.51 -4.06 34.75
CA ASP A 394 -8.21 -3.98 36.17
C ASP A 394 -8.80 -2.63 36.62
N ASP A 395 -10.06 -2.64 37.06
CA ASP A 395 -10.85 -1.54 37.64
C ASP A 395 -10.01 -0.64 38.56
N SER A 396 -9.29 0.30 37.95
CA SER A 396 -8.43 1.22 38.67
C SER A 396 -8.22 2.52 37.89
N GLU A 397 -9.32 3.09 37.38
CA GLU A 397 -9.39 4.53 37.17
C GLU A 397 -8.93 5.32 38.43
N ASP A 398 -9.07 4.72 39.62
CA ASP A 398 -8.55 5.26 40.88
C ASP A 398 -7.02 5.12 41.09
N LYS A 399 -6.34 4.13 40.50
CA LYS A 399 -4.85 4.09 40.53
C LYS A 399 -4.25 5.09 39.54
N ASN A 400 -4.94 5.37 38.43
CA ASN A 400 -4.48 6.28 37.38
C ASN A 400 -4.43 7.76 37.82
N LYS A 401 -5.30 8.17 38.74
CA LYS A 401 -5.20 9.49 39.40
C LYS A 401 -4.09 9.56 40.45
N ALA A 402 -3.69 8.44 41.03
CA ALA A 402 -2.60 8.38 42.01
C ALA A 402 -1.22 8.47 41.34
N VAL A 403 -0.99 7.70 40.26
CA VAL A 403 0.30 7.69 39.53
C VAL A 403 0.59 9.04 38.87
N SER A 404 -0.43 9.71 38.31
CA SER A 404 -0.30 11.05 37.73
C SER A 404 -0.07 12.15 38.80
N LYS A 405 -0.63 12.02 40.01
CA LYS A 405 -0.39 12.99 41.10
C LYS A 405 0.93 12.76 41.85
N GLU A 406 1.40 11.52 41.99
CA GLU A 406 2.67 11.19 42.65
C GLU A 406 3.89 11.47 41.76
N SER A 407 3.77 11.27 40.44
CA SER A 407 4.85 11.61 39.48
C SER A 407 5.03 13.12 39.29
N VAL A 408 3.97 13.92 39.46
CA VAL A 408 4.04 15.39 39.36
C VAL A 408 4.57 16.03 40.66
N ARG A 409 4.40 15.38 41.82
CA ARG A 409 4.96 15.85 43.11
C ARG A 409 6.42 15.49 43.33
N SER A 410 6.96 14.51 42.60
CA SER A 410 8.39 14.17 42.63
C SER A 410 9.18 14.94 41.57
N SER A 411 9.26 16.26 41.75
CA SER A 411 10.35 17.02 41.14
C SER A 411 11.68 16.53 41.72
N SER A 412 12.57 16.09 40.83
CA SER A 412 13.97 15.66 41.02
C SER A 412 14.23 14.14 41.17
N SER A 413 14.82 13.59 40.11
CA SER A 413 15.58 12.33 40.00
C SER A 413 14.83 11.00 40.25
N SER A 414 14.74 10.21 39.17
CA SER A 414 14.39 8.79 39.09
C SER A 414 12.90 8.39 39.07
N VAL A 415 12.20 8.77 38.00
CA VAL A 415 11.11 7.89 37.50
C VAL A 415 11.77 6.56 37.11
N ASN A 416 11.45 5.48 37.82
CA ASN A 416 11.99 4.14 37.55
C ASN A 416 11.70 3.75 36.08
N TYR A 417 12.60 3.00 35.46
CA TYR A 417 12.47 2.56 34.07
C TYR A 417 11.18 1.74 33.84
N SER A 418 10.79 0.93 34.84
CA SER A 418 9.54 0.17 34.82
C SER A 418 8.29 1.05 34.79
N SER A 419 8.26 2.16 35.55
CA SER A 419 7.10 3.07 35.55
C SER A 419 7.00 3.87 34.26
N LYS A 420 8.13 4.19 33.61
CA LYS A 420 8.12 4.85 32.29
C LYS A 420 7.48 3.98 31.20
N ARG A 421 7.79 2.68 31.18
CA ARG A 421 7.19 1.74 30.22
C ARG A 421 5.70 1.52 30.48
N ALA A 422 5.30 1.39 31.75
CA ALA A 422 3.88 1.29 32.12
C ALA A 422 3.08 2.52 31.66
N ILE A 423 3.63 3.72 31.81
CA ILE A 423 3.05 4.96 31.29
C ILE A 423 2.91 4.87 29.76
N GLU A 424 3.97 4.49 29.05
CA GLU A 424 3.94 4.41 27.59
C GLU A 424 2.86 3.44 27.07
N LYS A 425 2.71 2.26 27.69
CA LYS A 425 1.64 1.30 27.38
C LYS A 425 0.24 1.91 27.50
N GLU A 426 -0.03 2.57 28.63
CA GLU A 426 -1.33 3.16 28.89
C GLU A 426 -1.66 4.22 27.83
N TYR A 427 -0.70 5.06 27.44
CA TYR A 427 -0.93 6.07 26.41
C TYR A 427 -1.05 5.49 25.00
N ILE A 428 -0.42 4.35 24.70
CA ILE A 428 -0.68 3.60 23.47
C ILE A 428 -2.13 3.12 23.45
N TYR A 429 -2.60 2.49 24.53
CA TYR A 429 -4.00 2.05 24.63
C TYR A 429 -4.97 3.22 24.47
N ARG A 430 -4.71 4.35 25.14
CA ARG A 430 -5.56 5.55 25.03
C ARG A 430 -5.61 6.10 23.61
N LEU A 431 -4.49 6.12 22.90
CA LEU A 431 -4.45 6.51 21.48
C LEU A 431 -5.36 5.60 20.65
N ILE A 432 -5.21 4.28 20.81
CA ILE A 432 -6.00 3.28 20.06
C ILE A 432 -7.48 3.37 20.41
N LYS A 433 -7.82 3.52 21.70
CA LYS A 433 -9.19 3.74 22.19
C LYS A 433 -9.81 5.01 21.59
N GLY A 434 -9.02 6.09 21.49
CA GLY A 434 -9.44 7.31 20.80
C GLY A 434 -9.75 7.07 19.32
N SER A 435 -8.94 6.25 18.64
CA SER A 435 -9.17 5.85 17.25
C SER A 435 -10.44 5.00 17.10
N ILE A 436 -10.64 4.00 17.98
CA ILE A 436 -11.85 3.17 17.99
C ILE A 436 -13.11 4.03 18.23
N TYR A 437 -13.08 4.95 19.20
CA TYR A 437 -14.20 5.86 19.42
C TYR A 437 -14.48 6.80 18.24
N ARG A 438 -13.46 7.18 17.46
CA ARG A 438 -13.66 7.94 16.22
C ARG A 438 -14.42 7.09 15.18
N GLU A 439 -14.01 5.84 14.98
CA GLU A 439 -14.68 4.93 14.04
C GLU A 439 -16.10 4.55 14.49
N LEU A 440 -16.36 4.50 15.80
CA LEU A 440 -17.69 4.34 16.38
C LEU A 440 -18.53 5.62 16.38
N GLU A 441 -18.02 6.72 15.83
CA GLU A 441 -18.64 8.06 15.81
C GLU A 441 -18.90 8.67 17.21
N CYS A 442 -18.26 8.14 18.26
CA CYS A 442 -18.23 8.69 19.62
C CYS A 442 -17.19 9.83 19.71
N TYR A 443 -17.44 10.91 18.95
CA TYR A 443 -16.43 11.97 18.74
C TYR A 443 -16.07 12.72 20.02
N ASP A 444 -17.00 12.96 20.93
CA ASP A 444 -16.73 13.69 22.18
C ASP A 444 -15.78 12.90 23.10
N GLU A 445 -16.01 11.59 23.24
CA GLU A 445 -15.15 10.67 23.99
C GLU A 445 -13.76 10.58 23.34
N SER A 446 -13.72 10.46 22.00
CA SER A 446 -12.47 10.42 21.24
C SER A 446 -11.65 11.70 21.44
N ILE A 447 -12.27 12.89 21.30
CA ILE A 447 -11.63 14.19 21.53
C ILE A 447 -11.06 14.27 22.95
N LYS A 448 -11.88 13.97 23.97
CA LYS A 448 -11.45 14.03 25.39
C LYS A 448 -10.20 13.17 25.62
N ILE A 449 -10.19 11.95 25.08
CA ILE A 449 -9.04 11.05 25.22
C ILE A 449 -7.83 11.63 24.47
N LEU A 450 -7.94 11.94 23.18
CA LEU A 450 -6.81 12.37 22.36
C LEU A 450 -6.21 13.70 22.80
N GLU A 451 -7.03 14.68 23.22
CA GLU A 451 -6.54 15.97 23.71
C GLU A 451 -5.78 15.82 25.04
N SER A 452 -6.23 14.94 25.93
CA SER A 452 -5.50 14.66 27.16
C SER A 452 -4.15 13.97 26.94
N ILE A 453 -3.96 13.24 25.82
CA ILE A 453 -2.63 12.75 25.42
C ILE A 453 -1.72 13.92 25.04
N ILE A 454 -2.26 14.90 24.31
CA ILE A 454 -1.52 16.10 23.91
C ILE A 454 -1.11 16.96 25.11
N GLU A 455 -1.97 17.07 26.12
CA GLU A 455 -1.67 17.74 27.39
C GLU A 455 -0.49 17.06 28.13
N SER A 456 -0.43 15.73 28.04
CA SER A 456 0.62 14.89 28.62
C SER A 456 1.90 14.76 27.78
N LYS A 457 2.09 15.58 26.75
CA LYS A 457 3.25 15.51 25.82
C LYS A 457 4.64 15.44 26.47
N HIS A 458 4.78 15.95 27.69
CA HIS A 458 6.05 15.97 28.44
C HIS A 458 6.48 14.58 28.93
N LEU A 459 5.58 13.60 28.94
CA LEU A 459 5.85 12.22 29.36
C LEU A 459 6.53 11.38 28.26
N PHE A 460 6.43 11.79 26.99
CA PHE A 460 6.89 10.98 25.86
C PHE A 460 8.30 11.35 25.41
N PRO A 461 9.15 10.34 25.09
CA PRO A 461 10.42 10.61 24.44
C PRO A 461 10.19 11.18 23.02
N LYS A 462 11.15 11.97 22.52
CA LYS A 462 11.08 12.55 21.15
C LYS A 462 10.83 11.52 20.04
N LYS A 463 11.28 10.28 20.24
CA LYS A 463 11.13 9.19 19.26
C LYS A 463 9.77 8.46 19.34
N SER A 464 8.90 8.79 20.30
CA SER A 464 7.60 8.14 20.45
C SER A 464 6.63 8.55 19.35
N PHE A 465 5.87 7.59 18.83
CA PHE A 465 4.82 7.84 17.83
C PHE A 465 3.51 8.35 18.45
N ILE A 466 3.34 8.25 19.77
CA ILE A 466 2.07 8.54 20.46
C ILE A 466 1.56 9.95 20.14
N LEU A 467 2.42 10.96 20.27
CA LEU A 467 2.04 12.36 20.05
C LEU A 467 1.74 12.69 18.58
N PRO A 468 2.60 12.34 17.59
CA PRO A 468 2.25 12.58 16.19
C PRO A 468 0.98 11.83 15.77
N PHE A 469 0.80 10.59 16.23
CA PHE A 469 -0.39 9.80 15.86
C PHE A 469 -1.66 10.34 16.55
N SER A 470 -1.58 10.84 17.79
CA SER A 470 -2.72 11.53 18.42
C SER A 470 -3.13 12.80 17.66
N ASN A 471 -2.17 13.57 17.13
CA ASN A 471 -2.49 14.71 16.27
C ASN A 471 -3.08 14.25 14.94
N PHE A 472 -2.62 13.13 14.37
CA PHE A 472 -3.16 12.58 13.13
C PHE A 472 -4.62 12.15 13.31
N GLU A 473 -4.93 11.41 14.38
CA GLU A 473 -6.28 10.97 14.75
C GLU A 473 -7.24 12.14 14.93
N LEU A 474 -6.83 13.21 15.62
CA LEU A 474 -7.64 14.43 15.72
C LEU A 474 -7.84 15.11 14.36
N GLY A 475 -6.81 15.10 13.50
CA GLY A 475 -6.92 15.62 12.14
C GLY A 475 -7.98 14.88 11.33
N LEU A 476 -7.99 13.55 11.41
CA LEU A 476 -9.00 12.71 10.79
C LEU A 476 -10.38 12.97 11.39
N LEU A 477 -10.53 12.94 12.73
CA LEU A 477 -11.79 13.21 13.43
C LEU A 477 -12.42 14.55 13.02
N TYR A 478 -11.63 15.63 12.97
CA TYR A 478 -12.12 16.93 12.55
C TYR A 478 -12.48 16.98 11.06
N THR A 479 -11.91 16.09 10.24
CA THR A 479 -12.34 15.90 8.86
C THR A 479 -13.69 15.18 8.78
N ASN A 480 -13.91 14.11 9.56
CA ASN A 480 -15.20 13.42 9.67
C ASN A 480 -16.33 14.37 10.09
N THR A 481 -16.05 15.26 11.04
CA THR A 481 -17.00 16.28 11.53
C THR A 481 -17.05 17.57 10.69
N LYS A 482 -16.33 17.62 9.57
CA LYS A 482 -16.28 18.74 8.61
C LYS A 482 -15.72 20.06 9.16
N ASP A 483 -14.99 20.04 10.28
CA ASP A 483 -14.20 21.17 10.78
C ASP A 483 -12.80 21.16 10.13
N PHE A 484 -12.76 21.54 8.84
CA PHE A 484 -11.53 21.50 8.05
C PHE A 484 -10.43 22.42 8.58
N ALA A 485 -10.78 23.49 9.29
CA ALA A 485 -9.81 24.41 9.90
C ALA A 485 -9.04 23.73 11.04
N LYS A 486 -9.75 23.04 11.96
CA LYS A 486 -9.09 22.24 13.00
C LYS A 486 -8.37 21.04 12.41
N ALA A 487 -8.94 20.37 11.42
CA ALA A 487 -8.28 19.26 10.74
C ALA A 487 -6.91 19.69 10.18
N GLN A 488 -6.86 20.80 9.43
CA GLN A 488 -5.62 21.34 8.87
C GLN A 488 -4.59 21.70 9.96
N LYS A 489 -5.04 22.28 11.08
CA LYS A 489 -4.17 22.58 12.24
C LYS A 489 -3.51 21.31 12.79
N TYR A 490 -4.28 20.24 12.99
CA TYR A 490 -3.76 18.99 13.55
C TYR A 490 -2.89 18.20 12.56
N PHE A 491 -3.23 18.17 11.27
CA PHE A 491 -2.33 17.63 10.24
C PHE A 491 -1.01 18.40 10.12
N SER A 492 -1.04 19.73 10.29
CA SER A 492 0.18 20.55 10.30
C SER A 492 1.07 20.24 11.50
N LYS A 493 0.48 20.03 12.69
CA LYS A 493 1.21 19.57 13.87
C LYS A 493 1.82 18.18 13.64
N THR A 494 1.07 17.24 13.05
CA THR A 494 1.58 15.91 12.71
C THR A 494 2.82 16.01 11.82
N LYS A 495 2.74 16.77 10.72
CA LYS A 495 3.87 16.99 9.79
C LYS A 495 5.11 17.63 10.41
N SER A 496 4.95 18.35 11.53
CA SER A 496 6.07 18.99 12.25
C SER A 496 6.92 18.02 13.07
N HIS A 497 6.42 16.81 13.36
CA HIS A 497 7.19 15.77 14.02
C HIS A 497 8.10 15.04 13.02
N LYS A 498 9.32 14.69 13.46
CA LYS A 498 10.38 14.07 12.65
C LYS A 498 11.17 13.08 13.48
N GLY A 499 11.63 11.99 12.88
CA GLY A 499 12.52 10.99 13.49
C GLY A 499 11.87 10.16 14.59
N PHE A 500 10.55 10.00 14.56
CA PHE A 500 9.82 9.13 15.48
C PHE A 500 9.71 7.71 14.92
N PHE A 501 9.52 6.74 15.80
CA PHE A 501 9.37 5.35 15.42
C PHE A 501 8.14 5.16 14.53
N MET A 502 8.23 4.41 13.44
CA MET A 502 7.14 4.25 12.46
C MET A 502 6.73 5.56 11.75
N GLU A 503 7.64 6.54 11.57
CA GLU A 503 7.33 7.80 10.85
C GLU A 503 6.84 7.62 9.41
N PHE A 504 7.23 6.52 8.75
CA PHE A 504 6.85 6.22 7.38
C PHE A 504 5.60 5.32 7.26
N ARG A 505 4.97 4.99 8.40
CA ARG A 505 3.65 4.34 8.43
C ARG A 505 2.55 5.38 8.44
#